data_AF-A0A379W895-F1
#
_entry.id   AF-A0A379W895-F1
#
_cell.length_a   1.000
_cell.length_b   1.000
_cell.length_c   1.000
_cell.angle_alpha   90.00
_cell.angle_beta   90.00
_cell.angle_gamma   90.00
#
_symmetry.space_group_name_H-M   'P 1'
#
loop_
_entity.id
_entity.type
_entity.pdbx_description
1 polymer ?
#
loop_
_entity_poly.entity_id
_entity_poly.type
_entity_poly.pdbx_seq_one_letter_code
_entity_poly.pdbx_strand_id
1 'polypeptide(L)'
;MSYFGIDEETGLEVRVRPDLEIDMGGLRIGADLKTISMWNIKQEGLRAKLHREIIDRDYHLSAAMYCETAALDQFFWIFVNKDENYHWVAIIEASTELLELGMLEYRKRCVQ
;
A
#
# COMPACT_ATOMS: atom_id res chain seq x y z
N MET A 1 -5.89 10.79 -8.90
CA MET A 1 -5.36 11.24 -10.21
C MET A 1 -4.38 10.20 -10.74
N SER A 2 -3.83 10.33 -11.95
CA SER A 2 -2.66 9.52 -12.36
C SER A 2 -1.40 10.36 -12.27
N TYR A 3 -0.35 9.80 -11.67
CA TYR A 3 0.97 10.40 -11.61
C TYR A 3 1.91 9.66 -12.55
N PHE A 4 2.84 10.41 -13.12
CA PHE A 4 3.86 9.92 -14.01
C PHE A 4 5.20 10.42 -13.50
N GLY A 5 6.21 9.56 -13.52
CA GLY A 5 7.56 9.89 -13.12
C GLY A 5 8.56 9.04 -13.88
N ILE A 6 9.83 9.37 -13.72
CA ILE A 6 10.94 8.51 -14.12
C ILE A 6 11.59 8.05 -12.82
N ASP A 7 11.70 6.74 -12.61
CA ASP A 7 12.50 6.24 -11.51
C ASP A 7 13.98 6.48 -11.85
N GLU A 8 14.64 7.37 -11.10
CA GLU A 8 16.00 7.82 -11.43
C GLU A 8 17.05 6.71 -11.33
N GLU A 9 16.79 5.65 -10.56
CA GLU A 9 17.74 4.55 -10.36
C GLU A 9 17.68 3.52 -11.48
N THR A 10 16.49 3.29 -12.04
CA THR A 10 16.24 2.30 -13.10
C THR A 10 16.10 2.94 -14.49
N GLY A 11 15.81 4.24 -14.56
CA GLY A 11 15.53 4.98 -15.79
C GLY A 11 14.19 4.65 -16.43
N LEU A 12 13.31 3.92 -15.75
CA LEU A 12 12.01 3.50 -16.28
C LEU A 12 10.95 4.58 -16.08
N GLU A 13 10.08 4.75 -17.09
CA GLU A 13 8.85 5.53 -16.92
C GLU A 13 7.87 4.79 -16.04
N VAL A 14 7.46 5.44 -14.96
CA VAL A 14 6.53 4.90 -13.96
C VAL A 14 5.21 5.66 -14.03
N ARG A 15 4.11 4.92 -13.94
CA ARG A 15 2.77 5.47 -13.79
C ARG A 15 2.08 4.86 -12.58
N VAL A 16 1.58 5.72 -11.68
CA VAL A 16 0.83 5.29 -10.50
C VAL A 16 -0.53 5.97 -10.38
N ARG A 17 -1.45 5.30 -9.69
CA ARG A 17 -2.78 5.81 -9.37
C ARG A 17 -3.27 5.14 -8.07
N PRO A 18 -3.09 5.77 -6.91
CA PRO A 18 -3.74 5.31 -5.68
C PRO A 18 -5.27 5.42 -5.82
N ASP A 19 -6.01 4.58 -5.09
CA ASP A 19 -7.48 4.60 -5.13
C ASP A 19 -8.05 5.92 -4.59
N LEU A 20 -7.46 6.42 -3.50
CA LEU A 20 -7.86 7.63 -2.80
C LEU A 20 -6.65 8.52 -2.49
N GLU A 21 -6.87 9.83 -2.52
CA GLU A 21 -5.91 10.84 -2.13
C GLU A 21 -6.61 11.94 -1.33
N ILE A 22 -5.98 12.41 -0.26
CA ILE A 22 -6.51 13.44 0.63
C ILE A 22 -5.39 14.46 0.89
N ASP A 23 -5.69 15.75 0.74
CA ASP A 23 -4.85 16.85 1.21
C ASP A 23 -5.44 17.42 2.50
N MET A 24 -4.67 17.34 3.59
CA MET A 24 -5.05 17.85 4.90
C MET A 24 -4.13 19.00 5.31
N GLY A 25 -4.22 20.11 4.58
CA GLY A 25 -3.49 21.33 4.94
C GLY A 25 -1.99 21.20 4.68
N GLY A 26 -1.62 20.60 3.54
CA GLY A 26 -0.23 20.36 3.15
C GLY A 26 0.29 18.98 3.51
N LEU A 27 -0.48 18.17 4.24
CA LEU A 27 -0.24 16.74 4.43
C LEU A 27 -0.97 15.94 3.33
N ARG A 28 -0.22 15.26 2.46
CA ARG A 28 -0.75 14.47 1.35
C ARG A 28 -0.81 13.00 1.73
N ILE A 29 -2.01 12.45 1.81
CA ILE A 29 -2.28 11.08 2.23
C ILE A 29 -2.84 10.30 1.04
N GLY A 30 -2.27 9.12 0.75
CA GLY A 30 -2.86 8.15 -0.16
C GLY A 30 -3.53 6.99 0.58
N ALA A 31 -4.50 6.35 -0.06
CA ALA A 31 -5.04 5.09 0.43
C ALA A 31 -5.53 4.18 -0.70
N ASP A 32 -5.46 2.88 -0.43
CA ASP A 32 -6.00 1.81 -1.29
C ASP A 32 -7.07 1.00 -0.56
N LEU A 33 -8.14 0.64 -1.28
CA LEU A 33 -9.20 -0.24 -0.78
C LEU A 33 -8.89 -1.69 -1.17
N LYS A 34 -8.81 -2.57 -0.17
CA LYS A 34 -8.57 -4.01 -0.37
C LYS A 34 -9.74 -4.82 0.17
N THR A 35 -10.50 -5.44 -0.72
CA THR A 35 -11.54 -6.41 -0.33
C THR A 35 -10.92 -7.79 -0.15
N ILE A 36 -11.01 -8.34 1.04
CA ILE A 36 -10.37 -9.62 1.40
C ILE A 36 -11.35 -10.58 2.07
N SER A 37 -11.06 -11.87 1.98
CA SER A 37 -11.72 -12.94 2.72
C SER A 37 -10.71 -13.51 3.70
N MET A 38 -11.02 -13.45 4.99
CA MET A 38 -10.20 -14.04 6.04
C MET A 38 -11.12 -14.76 7.02
N TRP A 39 -11.34 -16.04 6.72
CA TRP A 39 -12.03 -16.99 7.58
C TRP A 39 -11.65 -16.83 9.05
N ASN A 40 -12.57 -17.19 9.95
CA ASN A 40 -12.48 -17.16 11.42
C ASN A 40 -11.16 -16.68 12.04
N ILE A 41 -10.88 -15.37 11.93
CA ILE A 41 -9.74 -14.73 12.56
C ILE A 41 -10.17 -14.03 13.84
N LYS A 42 -9.48 -14.31 14.94
CA LYS A 42 -9.67 -13.52 16.16
C LYS A 42 -9.12 -12.11 15.95
N GLN A 43 -9.80 -11.11 16.50
CA GLN A 43 -9.42 -9.71 16.39
C GLN A 43 -7.97 -9.44 16.82
N GLU A 44 -7.50 -10.14 17.86
CA GLU A 44 -6.11 -10.06 18.35
C GLU A 44 -5.05 -10.43 17.29
N GLY A 45 -5.36 -11.36 16.38
CA GLY A 45 -4.45 -11.81 15.33
C GLY A 45 -4.61 -11.09 13.99
N LEU A 46 -5.66 -10.27 13.84
CA LEU A 46 -6.02 -9.64 12.56
C LEU A 46 -4.90 -8.78 12.01
N ARG A 47 -4.32 -7.90 12.85
CA ARG A 47 -3.27 -6.98 12.42
C ARG A 47 -2.02 -7.72 11.93
N ALA A 48 -1.57 -8.74 12.67
CA ALA A 48 -0.41 -9.53 12.28
C ALA A 48 -0.64 -10.28 10.95
N LYS A 49 -1.85 -10.81 10.74
CA LYS A 49 -2.20 -11.47 9.47
C LYS A 49 -2.28 -10.48 8.30
N LEU A 50 -2.82 -9.29 8.51
CA LEU A 50 -2.84 -8.23 7.49
C LEU A 50 -1.44 -7.76 7.13
N HIS A 51 -0.54 -7.60 8.10
CA HIS A 51 0.87 -7.29 7.80
C HIS A 51 1.53 -8.35 6.91
N ARG A 52 1.24 -9.64 7.15
CA ARG A 52 1.73 -10.71 6.29
C ARG A 52 1.12 -10.64 4.89
N GLU A 53 -0.20 -10.43 4.80
CA GLU A 53 -0.88 -10.29 3.50
C GLU A 53 -0.29 -9.13 2.67
N ILE A 54 0.05 -8.01 3.30
CA ILE A 54 0.67 -6.85 2.62
C ILE A 54 2.01 -7.21 1.97
N ILE A 55 2.80 -8.07 2.62
CA ILE A 55 4.08 -8.54 2.09
C ILE A 55 3.82 -9.60 1.02
N ASP A 56 3.03 -10.64 1.32
CA ASP A 56 2.77 -11.77 0.42
C ASP A 56 2.10 -11.36 -0.91
N ARG A 57 1.39 -10.22 -0.92
CA ARG A 57 0.72 -9.66 -2.10
C ARG A 57 1.48 -8.50 -2.77
N ASP A 58 2.68 -8.20 -2.31
CA ASP A 58 3.49 -7.08 -2.80
C ASP A 58 2.79 -5.70 -2.68
N TYR A 59 1.84 -5.54 -1.76
CA TYR A 59 1.14 -4.26 -1.59
C TYR A 59 2.08 -3.15 -1.10
N HIS A 60 3.12 -3.52 -0.36
CA HIS A 60 4.18 -2.61 0.07
C HIS A 60 5.00 -2.03 -1.09
N LEU A 61 5.23 -2.79 -2.18
CA LEU A 61 5.87 -2.25 -3.40
C LEU A 61 5.01 -1.16 -4.02
N SER A 62 3.72 -1.43 -4.17
CA SER A 62 2.78 -0.46 -4.75
C SER A 62 2.70 0.80 -3.91
N ALA A 63 2.57 0.67 -2.58
CA ALA A 63 2.54 1.80 -1.67
C ALA A 63 3.83 2.64 -1.73
N ALA A 64 5.01 2.00 -1.78
CA ALA A 64 6.29 2.69 -1.92
C ALA A 64 6.35 3.51 -3.21
N MET A 65 5.97 2.91 -4.34
CA MET A 65 5.91 3.61 -5.63
C MET A 65 4.92 4.79 -5.61
N TYR A 66 3.78 4.64 -4.91
CA TYR A 66 2.79 5.70 -4.76
C TYR A 66 3.36 6.88 -3.98
N CYS A 67 3.98 6.62 -2.82
CA CYS A 67 4.59 7.66 -2.01
C CYS A 67 5.68 8.43 -2.77
N GLU A 68 6.57 7.71 -3.45
CA GLU A 68 7.66 8.30 -4.23
C GLU A 68 7.14 9.13 -5.41
N THR A 69 6.31 8.51 -6.27
CA THR A 69 5.92 9.13 -7.55
C THR A 69 4.86 10.22 -7.38
N ALA A 70 3.96 10.07 -6.41
CA ALA A 70 2.88 11.02 -6.17
C ALA A 70 3.20 12.02 -5.06
N ALA A 71 4.40 11.96 -4.45
CA ALA A 71 4.81 12.78 -3.31
C ALA A 71 3.77 12.75 -2.18
N LEU A 72 3.46 11.53 -1.70
CA LEU A 72 2.57 11.32 -0.55
C LEU A 72 3.41 11.22 0.72
N ASP A 73 2.95 11.89 1.78
CA ASP A 73 3.58 11.86 3.10
C ASP A 73 3.21 10.60 3.88
N GLN A 74 2.00 10.07 3.66
CA GLN A 74 1.49 8.86 4.33
C GLN A 74 0.67 8.00 3.36
N PHE A 75 0.65 6.69 3.64
CA PHE A 75 -0.14 5.74 2.87
C PHE A 75 -0.88 4.75 3.78
N PHE A 76 -2.14 4.46 3.44
CA PHE A 76 -2.99 3.54 4.19
C PHE A 76 -3.61 2.47 3.30
N TRP A 77 -3.69 1.24 3.81
CA TRP A 77 -4.59 0.23 3.28
C TRP A 77 -5.86 0.17 4.10
N ILE A 78 -7.01 0.22 3.40
CA ILE A 78 -8.33 0.01 3.98
C ILE A 78 -8.77 -1.40 3.60
N PHE A 79 -8.65 -2.33 4.53
CA PHE A 79 -9.10 -3.70 4.34
C PHE A 79 -10.56 -3.85 4.73
N VAL A 80 -11.36 -4.45 3.86
CA VAL A 80 -12.78 -4.75 4.10
C VAL A 80 -13.00 -6.25 3.94
N ASN A 81 -13.55 -6.89 4.98
CA ASN A 81 -13.90 -8.30 4.90
C ASN A 81 -15.19 -8.53 4.11
N LYS A 82 -15.13 -9.45 3.15
CA LYS A 82 -16.30 -9.87 2.35
C LYS A 82 -16.93 -11.19 2.77
N ASP A 83 -16.46 -11.81 3.86
CA ASP A 83 -17.05 -13.06 4.33
C ASP A 83 -18.50 -12.85 4.79
N GLU A 84 -19.40 -13.75 4.39
CA GLU A 84 -20.80 -13.70 4.77
C GLU A 84 -20.96 -13.77 6.29
N ASN A 85 -21.80 -12.90 6.85
CA ASN A 85 -22.11 -12.82 8.28
C ASN A 85 -20.93 -12.45 9.20
N TYR A 86 -19.79 -12.03 8.65
CA TYR A 86 -18.62 -11.63 9.42
C TYR A 86 -17.91 -10.42 8.77
N HIS A 87 -18.40 -9.22 9.06
CA HIS A 87 -17.87 -7.98 8.47
C HIS A 87 -16.95 -7.25 9.45
N TRP A 88 -15.79 -6.85 8.95
CA TRP A 88 -14.88 -5.94 9.65
C TRP A 88 -14.18 -5.04 8.64
N VAL A 89 -13.72 -3.90 9.14
CA VAL A 89 -12.86 -2.96 8.41
C VAL A 89 -11.62 -2.74 9.26
N ALA A 90 -10.44 -2.78 8.63
CA ALA A 90 -9.17 -2.49 9.28
C ALA A 90 -8.38 -1.50 8.42
N ILE A 91 -7.86 -0.46 9.07
CA ILE A 91 -7.00 0.55 8.43
C ILE A 91 -5.58 0.29 8.92
N ILE A 92 -4.66 0.07 7.99
CA ILE A 92 -3.25 -0.19 8.27
C ILE A 92 -2.42 0.89 7.58
N GLU A 93 -1.66 1.64 8.37
CA GLU A 93 -0.66 2.58 7.87
C GLU A 93 0.58 1.83 7.37
N ALA A 94 1.11 2.26 6.23
CA ALA A 94 2.41 1.82 5.76
C ALA A 94 3.50 2.47 6.60
N SER A 95 4.27 1.67 7.35
CA SER A 95 5.41 2.20 8.09
C SER A 95 6.55 2.57 7.13
N THR A 96 7.42 3.47 7.56
CA THR A 96 8.60 3.89 6.79
C THR A 96 9.45 2.69 6.37
N GLU A 97 9.70 1.75 7.28
CA GLU A 97 10.52 0.55 6.99
C GLU A 97 9.87 -0.34 5.91
N LEU A 98 8.54 -0.39 5.89
CA LEU A 98 7.80 -1.18 4.90
C LEU A 98 7.81 -0.52 3.52
N LEU A 99 7.78 0.82 3.47
CA LEU A 99 7.93 1.59 2.24
C LEU A 99 9.36 1.48 1.69
N GLU A 100 10.37 1.59 2.54
CA GLU A 100 11.78 1.41 2.17
C GLU A 100 12.03 0.00 1.61
N LEU A 101 11.49 -1.04 2.26
CA LEU A 101 11.53 -2.41 1.76
C LEU A 101 10.87 -2.52 0.39
N GLY A 102 9.68 -1.94 0.22
CA GLY A 102 8.95 -1.97 -1.04
C GLY A 102 9.73 -1.34 -2.19
N MET A 103 10.39 -0.20 -1.94
CA MET A 103 11.20 0.46 -2.95
C MET A 103 12.45 -0.34 -3.33
N LEU A 104 13.11 -0.93 -2.33
CA LEU A 104 14.27 -1.80 -2.54
C LEU A 104 13.91 -3.03 -3.37
N GLU A 105 12.77 -3.67 -3.09
CA GLU A 105 12.31 -4.83 -3.84
C GLU A 105 11.88 -4.48 -5.27
N TYR A 106 11.18 -3.36 -5.46
CA TYR A 106 10.80 -2.87 -6.78
C TYR A 106 12.04 -2.67 -7.67
N ARG A 107 13.05 -1.93 -7.19
CA ARG A 107 14.28 -1.66 -7.96
C ARG A 107 15.03 -2.93 -8.31
N LYS A 108 15.12 -3.88 -7.38
CA LYS A 108 15.72 -5.20 -7.65
C LYS A 108 15.01 -5.96 -8.78
N ARG A 109 13.69 -5.84 -8.91
CA ARG A 109 12.91 -6.47 -9.99
C ARG A 109 13.13 -5.79 -11.34
N CYS A 110 13.48 -4.51 -11.35
CA CYS A 110 13.71 -3.73 -12.57
C CYS A 110 15.12 -3.85 -13.16
N VAL A 111 16.11 -4.25 -12.36
CA VAL A 111 17.54 -4.33 -12.76
C VAL A 111 17.95 -5.74 -13.24
N GLN A 112 16.99 -6.68 -13.39
CA GLN A 112 17.24 -8.03 -13.92
C GLN A 112 17.09 -8.12 -15.44
#